data_AF-I7GAK1-F1
#
_entry.id   AF-I7GAK1-F1
#
_cell.length_a   1.000
_cell.length_b   1.000
_cell.length_c   1.000
_cell.angle_alpha   90.00
_cell.angle_beta   90.00
_cell.angle_gamma   90.00
#
_symmetry.space_group_name_H-M   'P 1'
#
loop_
_entity.id
_entity.type
_entity.pdbx_description
1 polymer ?
#
loop_
_entity_poly.entity_id
_entity_poly.type
_entity_poly.pdbx_seq_one_letter_code
_entity_poly.pdbx_strand_id
1 'polypeptide(L)' 'MKDSSYSNRDELLTELRRAYEEGASIRSLVARTGRSYGSIHSLLRESGTTMRSRGGPNHRSKQRA' A
#
# COMPACT_ATOMS: atom_id res chain seq x y z
N MET A 1 12.24 -25.60 12.57
CA MET A 1 11.87 -25.28 11.18
C MET A 1 11.07 -23.99 11.15
N LYS A 2 11.78 -22.86 11.09
CA LYS A 2 11.30 -21.49 10.78
C LYS A 2 12.18 -21.12 9.57
N ASP A 3 11.74 -20.69 8.40
CA ASP A 3 10.69 -19.73 8.04
C ASP A 3 10.31 -20.00 6.57
N SER A 4 9.06 -20.40 6.30
CA SER A 4 8.50 -20.50 4.94
C SER A 4 7.74 -19.23 4.55
N SER A 5 8.15 -18.09 5.09
CA SER A 5 7.36 -16.84 5.09
C SER A 5 7.95 -15.71 4.23
N TYR A 6 9.12 -15.91 3.62
CA TYR A 6 9.77 -14.85 2.82
C TYR A 6 9.12 -14.67 1.44
N SER A 7 8.81 -15.77 0.74
CA SER A 7 8.25 -15.69 -0.63
C SER A 7 6.93 -14.91 -0.68
N ASN A 8 6.07 -15.12 0.33
CA ASN A 8 4.77 -14.45 0.40
C ASN A 8 4.91 -12.98 0.82
N ARG A 9 5.97 -12.62 1.55
CA ARG A 9 6.23 -11.24 1.97
C ARG A 9 6.79 -10.42 0.80
N ASP A 10 7.74 -10.94 0.05
CA ASP A 10 8.35 -10.23 -1.09
C ASP A 10 7.33 -10.04 -2.23
N GLU A 11 6.50 -11.05 -2.47
CA GLU A 11 5.37 -10.96 -3.40
C GLU A 11 4.37 -9.90 -2.95
N LEU A 12 3.99 -9.90 -1.66
CA LEU A 12 3.10 -8.88 -1.10
C LEU A 12 3.70 -7.46 -1.19
N LEU A 13 4.99 -7.30 -0.91
CA LEU A 13 5.69 -6.01 -1.05
C LEU A 13 5.61 -5.50 -2.49
N THR A 14 5.82 -6.39 -3.46
CA THR A 14 5.75 -6.09 -4.88
C THR A 14 4.34 -5.72 -5.31
N GLU A 15 3.33 -6.48 -4.88
CA GLU A 15 1.92 -6.20 -5.19
C GLU A 15 1.48 -4.86 -4.60
N LEU A 16 1.80 -4.60 -3.32
CA LEU A 16 1.45 -3.35 -2.64
C LEU A 16 2.07 -2.15 -3.33
N ARG A 17 3.36 -2.24 -3.68
CA ARG A 17 4.07 -1.21 -4.43
C ARG A 17 3.41 -0.95 -5.76
N ARG A 18 3.19 -2.00 -6.56
CA ARG A 18 2.58 -1.90 -7.89
C ARG A 18 1.22 -1.23 -7.82
N ALA A 19 0.35 -1.67 -6.90
CA ALA A 19 -0.97 -1.09 -6.73
C ALA A 19 -0.92 0.38 -6.26
N TYR A 20 0.03 0.72 -5.37
CA TYR A 20 0.23 2.11 -4.92
C TYR A 20 0.72 3.04 -6.04
N GLU A 21 1.65 2.54 -6.86
CA GLU A 21 2.17 3.24 -8.04
C GLU A 21 1.08 3.45 -9.10
N GLU A 22 0.21 2.45 -9.32
CA GLU A 22 -0.99 2.53 -10.17
C GLU A 22 -2.03 3.57 -9.69
N GLY A 23 -1.90 4.08 -8.46
CA GLY A 23 -2.80 5.10 -7.92
C GLY A 23 -3.71 4.63 -6.80
N ALA A 24 -3.58 3.39 -6.32
CA ALA A 24 -4.31 2.95 -5.13
C ALA A 24 -3.86 3.75 -3.89
N SER A 25 -4.82 4.11 -3.04
CA SER A 25 -4.52 4.72 -1.76
C SER A 25 -4.12 3.67 -0.72
N ILE A 26 -3.36 4.06 0.31
CA ILE A 26 -3.04 3.18 1.44
C ILE A 26 -4.32 2.61 2.08
N ARG A 27 -5.40 3.41 2.14
CA ARG A 27 -6.72 2.96 2.63
C ARG A 27 -7.30 1.83 1.77
N SER A 28 -7.18 1.94 0.45
CA SER A 28 -7.62 0.90 -0.50
C SER A 28 -6.82 -0.38 -0.33
N LEU A 29 -5.50 -0.27 -0.12
CA LEU A 29 -4.62 -1.41 0.11
C LEU A 29 -4.92 -2.10 1.45
N VAL A 30 -5.19 -1.32 2.50
CA VAL A 30 -5.67 -1.82 3.80
C VAL A 30 -6.96 -2.62 3.64
N ALA A 31 -7.95 -2.07 2.91
CA ALA A 31 -9.22 -2.75 2.69
C ALA A 31 -9.06 -4.04 1.87
N ARG A 32 -8.17 -4.05 0.86
CA ARG A 32 -7.89 -5.22 0.02
C ARG A 32 -7.14 -6.33 0.77
N THR A 33 -6.17 -5.97 1.59
CA THR A 33 -5.29 -6.93 2.28
C THR A 33 -5.75 -7.31 3.68
N GLY A 34 -6.73 -6.59 4.24
CA GLY A 34 -7.18 -6.77 5.62
C GLY A 34 -6.13 -6.40 6.68
N ARG A 35 -5.03 -5.75 6.29
CA ARG A 35 -3.94 -5.36 7.21
C ARG A 35 -4.12 -3.94 7.72
N SER A 36 -3.53 -3.65 8.87
CA SER A 36 -3.59 -2.30 9.45
C SER A 36 -2.86 -1.27 8.58
N TYR A 37 -3.31 -0.01 8.68
CA TYR A 37 -2.67 1.11 7.98
C TYR A 37 -1.19 1.21 8.27
N GLY A 38 -0.79 1.04 9.54
CA GLY A 38 0.62 1.05 9.95
C GLY A 38 1.42 -0.08 9.30
N SER A 39 0.86 -1.29 9.22
CA SER A 39 1.49 -2.41 8.51
C SER A 39 1.69 -2.11 7.04
N ILE A 40 0.66 -1.63 6.33
CA ILE A 40 0.77 -1.30 4.90
C ILE A 40 1.77 -0.16 4.68
N HIS A 41 1.78 0.84 5.56
CA HIS A 41 2.74 1.94 5.48
C HIS A 41 4.18 1.47 5.66
N SER A 42 4.44 0.57 6.61
CA SER A 42 5.76 -0.04 6.79
C SER A 42 6.14 -0.90 5.58
N LEU A 43 5.22 -1.73 5.07
CA LEU A 43 5.45 -2.57 3.89
C LEU A 43 5.77 -1.73 2.64
N LEU A 44 5.03 -0.64 2.39
CA LEU A 44 5.31 0.26 1.26
C LEU A 44 6.69 0.94 1.39
N ARG A 45 7.11 1.24 2.62
CA ARG A 45 8.43 1.82 2.89
C ARG A 45 9.53 0.78 2.70
N GLU A 46 9.31 -0.45 3.13
CA GLU A 46 10.22 -1.58 2.93
C GLU A 46 10.32 -1.98 1.45
N SER A 47 9.23 -1.89 0.68
CA SER A 47 9.25 -2.13 -0.76
C SER A 47 9.99 -1.05 -1.56
N GLY A 48 10.49 -0.01 -0.88
CA GLY A 48 11.20 1.11 -1.48
C GLY A 48 10.31 2.01 -2.35
N THR A 49 8.99 2.02 -2.13
CA THR A 49 8.12 2.89 -2.92
C THR A 49 8.33 4.36 -2.51
N THR A 50 8.24 5.27 -3.47
CA THR A 50 8.24 6.70 -3.16
C THR A 50 6.90 7.09 -2.58
N MET A 51 6.89 7.38 -1.28
CA MET A 51 5.70 7.83 -0.58
C MET A 51 5.20 9.14 -1.19
N ARG A 52 3.98 9.11 -1.74
CA ARG A 52 3.32 10.30 -2.26
C ARG A 52 3.07 11.25 -1.09
N SER A 53 3.26 12.54 -1.32
CA SER A 53 2.98 13.57 -0.32
C SER A 53 1.55 13.39 0.23
N ARG A 54 1.41 13.58 1.55
CA ARG A 54 0.10 13.55 2.20
C ARG A 54 -0.72 14.69 1.59
N GLY A 55 -1.69 14.35 0.73
CA GLY A 55 -2.41 15.31 -0.10
C GLY A 55 -2.36 15.04 -1.61
N GLY A 56 -1.84 13.89 -2.06
CA GLY A 56 -1.81 13.53 -3.47
C GLY A 56 -3.18 13.62 -4.19
N PRO A 57 -3.20 13.70 -5.54
CA PRO A 57 -4.38 14.10 -6.36
C PRO A 57 -5.65 13.26 -6.21
N ASN A 58 -5.61 12.17 -5.43
CA ASN A 58 -6.77 11.39 -5.00
C ASN A 58 -7.55 12.06 -3.85
N HIS A 59 -7.45 13.38 -3.67
CA HIS A 59 -8.65 14.12 -3.32
C HIS A 59 -9.63 13.91 -4.48
N ARG A 60 -10.47 12.87 -4.39
CA ARG A 60 -11.82 12.99 -4.91
C ARG A 60 -12.33 14.27 -4.26
N SER A 61 -12.22 15.38 -4.99
CA SER A 61 -13.20 16.44 -4.89
C SER A 61 -14.51 15.67 -4.90
N LYS A 62 -15.11 15.58 -3.72
CA LYS A 62 -16.55 15.49 -3.65
C LYS A 62 -16.98 16.70 -4.49
N GLN A 63 -17.27 16.48 -5.77
CA GLN A 63 -18.30 17.24 -6.44
C GLN A 63 -19.53 17.02 -5.57
N ARG A 64 -19.67 17.88 -4.58
CA ARG A 64 -20.94 18.16 -3.96
C ARG A 64 -21.41 19.39 -4.71
N ALA A 65 -22.22 19.10 -5.73
CA ALA A 65 -23.26 19.99 -6.18
C ALA A 65 -24.17 20.38 -4.99
#